data_AF-A0A443SM03-F1
#
_entry.id   AF-A0A443SM03-F1
#
_cell.length_a   1.000
_cell.length_b   1.000
_cell.length_c   1.000
_cell.angle_alpha   90.00
_cell.angle_beta   90.00
_cell.angle_gamma   90.00
#
_symmetry.space_group_name_H-M   'P 1'
#
loop_
_entity.id
_entity.type
_entity.pdbx_description
1 polymer ?
#
loop_
_entity_poly.entity_id
_entity_poly.type
_entity_poly.pdbx_seq_one_letter_code
_entity_poly.pdbx_strand_id
1 'polypeptide(L)'
;MKFALKVAVQFDRFSLSYLVYARKEIIVSAGSINSPQLLMLSGIGPAEHLSSLGIPTIADLPVGENLQDHIYPGGMHFSINRPYTLTQPRVFTATNLGKYFAQGKGPLTSLGAVEGLAFVRTKFANITLDFPDIEIHLVSASIQADGGRSMKQYNGLTEELWKKVYYPYVPVDTFSLDPVLLHPKSRGYIRLRTANPYDHPIINPRYLTHPDDILAMVEGMKIAIAVGLSAPYKVMGSRLIQTIYPGCESYSFFGKK
;
A
#
# COMPACT_ATOMS: atom_id res chain seq x y z
N MET A 1 -29.49 -34.05 -27.39
CA MET A 1 -29.53 -32.60 -27.11
C MET A 1 -28.49 -32.32 -26.02
N LYS A 2 -27.32 -31.77 -26.36
CA LYS A 2 -26.32 -31.40 -25.36
C LYS A 2 -26.77 -30.08 -24.72
N PHE A 3 -27.16 -30.12 -23.45
CA PHE A 3 -27.38 -28.92 -22.66
C PHE A 3 -26.03 -28.20 -22.54
N ALA A 4 -25.83 -27.13 -23.31
CA ALA A 4 -24.72 -26.23 -23.05
C ALA A 4 -24.93 -25.64 -21.66
N LEU A 5 -23.94 -25.79 -20.76
CA LEU A 5 -23.91 -25.08 -19.48
C LEU A 5 -24.12 -23.59 -19.77
N LYS A 6 -25.31 -23.08 -19.44
CA LYS A 6 -25.63 -21.66 -19.59
C LYS A 6 -24.91 -20.91 -18.48
N VAL A 7 -23.72 -20.41 -18.79
CA VAL A 7 -22.99 -19.48 -17.91
C VAL A 7 -23.47 -18.05 -18.20
N ALA A 8 -23.72 -17.27 -17.15
CA ALA A 8 -24.23 -15.91 -17.26
C ALA A 8 -23.59 -15.01 -16.19
N VAL A 9 -23.62 -13.70 -16.42
CA VAL A 9 -23.22 -12.68 -15.45
C VAL A 9 -24.45 -11.87 -15.07
N GLN A 10 -24.69 -11.72 -13.77
CA GLN A 10 -25.66 -10.78 -13.22
C GLN A 10 -24.95 -9.49 -12.83
N PHE A 11 -25.51 -8.35 -13.22
CA PHE A 11 -25.01 -7.04 -12.81
C PHE A 11 -26.14 -6.02 -12.73
N ASP A 12 -25.94 -4.95 -11.97
CA ASP A 12 -26.90 -3.87 -11.84
C ASP A 12 -26.41 -2.62 -12.57
N ARG A 13 -27.33 -1.96 -13.30
CA ARG A 13 -27.08 -0.67 -13.97
C ARG A 13 -28.31 0.21 -13.82
N PHE A 14 -28.12 1.42 -13.31
CA PHE A 14 -29.21 2.36 -12.99
C PHE A 14 -30.29 1.72 -12.10
N SER A 15 -29.87 0.97 -11.09
CA SER A 15 -30.73 0.24 -10.14
C SER A 15 -31.62 -0.85 -10.77
N LEU A 16 -31.32 -1.26 -12.01
CA LEU A 16 -31.97 -2.39 -12.69
C LEU A 16 -30.99 -3.55 -12.79
N SER A 17 -31.44 -4.75 -12.48
CA SER A 17 -30.66 -5.99 -12.63
C SER A 17 -30.76 -6.56 -14.03
N TYR A 18 -29.62 -6.93 -14.59
CA TYR A 18 -29.48 -7.53 -15.91
C TYR A 18 -28.81 -8.89 -15.80
N LEU A 19 -29.22 -9.82 -16.64
CA LEU A 19 -28.60 -11.14 -16.79
C LEU A 19 -28.09 -11.30 -18.23
N VAL A 20 -26.79 -11.48 -18.40
CA VAL A 20 -26.15 -11.63 -19.72
C VAL A 20 -25.55 -13.03 -19.84
N TYR A 21 -26.03 -13.78 -20.82
CA TYR A 21 -25.56 -15.14 -21.11
C TYR A 21 -24.31 -15.10 -22.00
N ALA A 22 -23.31 -15.92 -21.67
CA ALA A 22 -22.13 -16.11 -22.51
C ALA A 22 -22.26 -17.37 -23.37
N ARG A 23 -21.82 -17.29 -24.64
CA ARG A 23 -21.84 -18.43 -25.58
C ARG A 23 -20.63 -19.36 -25.44
N LYS A 24 -19.54 -18.88 -24.86
CA LYS A 24 -18.28 -19.61 -24.73
C LYS A 24 -17.81 -19.61 -23.29
N GLU A 25 -17.33 -18.47 -22.81
CA GLU A 25 -16.60 -18.36 -21.55
C GLU A 25 -16.92 -17.04 -20.84
N ILE A 26 -16.67 -17.01 -19.53
CA ILE A 26 -16.67 -15.83 -18.68
C ILE A 26 -15.26 -15.69 -18.09
N ILE A 27 -14.66 -14.51 -18.22
CA ILE A 27 -13.34 -14.19 -17.67
C ILE A 27 -13.53 -13.18 -16.54
N VAL A 28 -13.08 -13.53 -15.34
CA VAL A 28 -13.13 -12.65 -14.17
C VAL A 28 -11.83 -11.85 -14.06
N SER A 29 -11.93 -10.53 -14.16
CA SER A 29 -10.79 -9.60 -14.13
C SER A 29 -11.02 -8.44 -13.18
N ALA A 30 -11.62 -8.70 -12.01
CA ALA A 30 -12.01 -7.67 -11.05
C ALA A 30 -10.90 -7.30 -10.04
N GLY A 31 -9.65 -7.67 -10.32
CA GLY A 31 -8.50 -7.45 -9.43
C GLY A 31 -8.40 -8.44 -8.26
N SER A 32 -7.34 -8.32 -7.46
CA SER A 32 -7.00 -9.26 -6.37
C SER A 32 -8.02 -9.29 -5.21
N ILE A 33 -8.84 -8.24 -5.07
CA ILE A 33 -9.86 -8.12 -4.02
C ILE A 33 -11.24 -8.56 -4.52
N ASN A 34 -11.72 -8.00 -5.64
CA ASN A 34 -13.10 -8.25 -6.06
C ASN A 34 -13.26 -9.56 -6.84
N SER A 35 -12.21 -10.06 -7.50
CA SER A 35 -12.28 -11.37 -8.19
C SER A 35 -12.61 -12.52 -7.24
N PRO A 36 -11.92 -12.70 -6.09
CA PRO A 36 -12.29 -13.74 -5.15
C PRO A 36 -13.68 -13.51 -4.53
N GLN A 37 -14.10 -12.25 -4.30
CA GLN A 37 -15.46 -11.96 -3.86
C GLN A 37 -16.51 -12.45 -4.86
N LEU A 38 -16.37 -12.10 -6.15
CA LEU A 38 -17.30 -12.52 -7.20
C LEU A 38 -17.34 -14.03 -7.37
N LEU A 39 -16.19 -14.70 -7.34
CA LEU A 39 -16.11 -16.15 -7.42
C LEU A 39 -16.82 -16.82 -6.23
N MET A 40 -16.55 -16.37 -4.99
CA MET A 40 -17.21 -16.91 -3.80
C MET A 40 -18.72 -16.68 -3.82
N LEU A 41 -19.20 -15.49 -4.21
CA LEU A 41 -20.64 -15.21 -4.38
C LEU A 41 -21.28 -16.06 -5.46
N SER A 42 -20.50 -16.52 -6.44
CA SER A 42 -20.93 -17.44 -7.49
C SER A 42 -20.82 -18.91 -7.08
N GLY A 43 -20.53 -19.21 -5.81
CA GLY A 43 -20.41 -20.58 -5.30
C GLY A 43 -19.05 -21.25 -5.55
N ILE A 44 -18.01 -20.48 -5.90
CA ILE A 44 -16.66 -20.99 -6.16
C ILE A 44 -15.73 -20.48 -5.06
N GLY A 45 -15.37 -21.34 -4.10
CA GLY A 45 -14.57 -20.96 -2.93
C GLY A 45 -14.64 -21.99 -1.81
N PRO A 46 -14.08 -21.70 -0.62
CA PRO A 46 -14.00 -22.67 0.47
C PRO A 46 -15.40 -23.10 0.93
N ALA A 47 -15.74 -24.38 0.80
CA ALA A 47 -17.10 -24.88 0.98
C ALA A 47 -17.72 -24.55 2.34
N GLU A 48 -16.94 -24.67 3.42
CA GLU A 48 -17.39 -24.34 4.77
C GLU A 48 -17.76 -22.85 4.91
N HIS A 49 -16.91 -21.96 4.37
CA HIS A 49 -17.17 -20.51 4.39
C HIS A 49 -18.42 -20.16 3.58
N LEU A 50 -18.58 -20.75 2.39
CA LEU A 50 -19.77 -20.53 1.55
C LEU A 50 -21.05 -21.03 2.24
N SER A 51 -21.00 -22.25 2.80
CA SER A 51 -22.13 -22.83 3.52
C SER A 51 -22.54 -22.01 4.74
N SER A 52 -21.57 -21.40 5.44
CA SER A 52 -21.86 -20.54 6.60
C SER A 52 -22.66 -19.28 6.25
N LEU A 53 -22.61 -18.85 4.98
CA LEU A 53 -23.32 -17.70 4.43
C LEU A 53 -24.55 -18.10 3.61
N GLY A 54 -24.91 -19.39 3.58
CA GLY A 54 -26.05 -19.89 2.80
C GLY A 54 -25.82 -19.90 1.28
N ILE A 55 -24.57 -19.87 0.82
CA ILE A 55 -24.23 -19.89 -0.61
C ILE A 55 -23.99 -21.35 -1.04
N PRO A 56 -24.73 -21.87 -2.05
CA PRO A 56 -24.49 -23.20 -2.59
C PRO A 56 -23.07 -23.31 -3.17
N THR A 57 -22.33 -24.34 -2.78
CA THR A 57 -20.98 -24.58 -3.33
C THR A 57 -21.10 -25.30 -4.67
N ILE A 58 -20.59 -24.65 -5.72
CA ILE A 58 -20.40 -25.23 -7.07
C ILE A 58 -19.03 -25.89 -7.16
N ALA A 59 -18.00 -25.25 -6.59
CA ALA A 59 -16.64 -25.80 -6.55
C ALA A 59 -15.92 -25.38 -5.27
N ASP A 60 -15.41 -26.38 -4.54
CA ASP A 60 -14.60 -26.18 -3.33
C ASP A 60 -13.15 -25.91 -3.72
N LEU A 61 -12.75 -24.64 -3.68
CA LEU A 61 -11.42 -24.16 -4.06
C LEU A 61 -10.94 -23.12 -3.04
N PRO A 62 -9.62 -22.96 -2.83
CA PRO A 62 -9.07 -22.00 -1.86
C PRO A 62 -9.15 -20.53 -2.35
N VAL A 63 -10.29 -20.11 -2.89
CA VAL A 63 -10.53 -18.75 -3.37
C VAL A 63 -10.44 -17.77 -2.21
N GLY A 64 -9.70 -16.67 -2.43
CA GLY A 64 -9.46 -15.65 -1.43
C GLY A 64 -8.27 -15.95 -0.51
N GLU A 65 -7.65 -17.13 -0.57
CA GLU A 65 -6.39 -17.39 0.15
C GLU A 65 -5.18 -16.72 -0.52
N ASN A 66 -4.05 -16.75 0.18
CA ASN A 66 -2.73 -16.37 -0.35
C ASN A 66 -2.64 -14.89 -0.78
N LEU A 67 -3.40 -14.00 -0.12
CA LEU A 67 -3.28 -12.57 -0.32
C LEU A 67 -1.85 -12.13 0.04
N GLN A 68 -1.23 -11.40 -0.86
CA GLN A 68 0.10 -10.83 -0.71
C GLN A 68 0.03 -9.38 -1.15
N ASP A 69 0.80 -8.54 -0.46
CA ASP A 69 0.95 -7.14 -0.78
C ASP A 69 2.29 -6.66 -0.24
N HIS A 70 2.88 -5.68 -0.92
CA HIS A 70 4.15 -5.09 -0.52
C HIS A 70 3.91 -4.07 0.60
N ILE A 71 4.72 -4.13 1.64
CA ILE A 71 4.58 -3.23 2.80
C ILE A 71 5.89 -2.53 3.12
N TYR A 72 5.77 -1.37 3.74
CA TYR A 72 6.89 -0.64 4.32
C TYR A 72 6.50 -0.17 5.74
N PRO A 73 7.46 0.05 6.64
CA PRO A 73 7.19 0.28 8.07
C PRO A 73 6.62 1.67 8.39
N GLY A 74 6.60 2.58 7.42
CA GLY A 74 6.35 4.01 7.63
C GLY A 74 7.44 4.70 8.47
N GLY A 75 7.32 6.01 8.64
CA GLY A 75 8.17 6.79 9.56
C GLY A 75 9.62 7.02 9.13
N MET A 76 10.00 6.63 7.90
CA MET A 76 11.35 6.83 7.36
C MET A 76 11.55 8.22 6.77
N HIS A 77 11.29 9.25 7.59
CA HIS A 77 11.31 10.66 7.20
C HIS A 77 12.57 11.38 7.68
N PHE A 78 13.10 12.24 6.84
CA PHE A 78 14.30 13.03 7.12
C PHE A 78 13.99 14.51 6.95
N SER A 79 14.34 15.31 7.94
CA SER A 79 14.33 16.77 7.85
C SER A 79 15.56 17.29 7.13
N ILE A 80 15.40 18.35 6.35
CA ILE A 80 16.46 19.03 5.58
C ILE A 80 16.35 20.55 5.76
N ASN A 81 17.44 21.28 5.50
CA ASN A 81 17.51 22.75 5.56
C ASN A 81 17.52 23.39 4.16
N ARG A 82 16.94 22.69 3.18
CA ARG A 82 16.80 23.11 1.78
C ARG A 82 15.35 22.97 1.34
N PRO A 83 14.83 23.90 0.51
CA PRO A 83 13.42 23.94 0.15
C PRO A 83 13.06 22.95 -0.97
N TYR A 84 13.40 21.67 -0.83
CA TYR A 84 13.19 20.64 -1.85
C TYR A 84 11.90 19.86 -1.70
N THR A 85 11.23 19.95 -0.56
CA THR A 85 9.97 19.23 -0.32
C THR A 85 8.87 19.70 -1.26
N LEU A 86 8.19 18.74 -1.89
CA LEU A 86 6.98 18.95 -2.67
C LEU A 86 5.79 19.16 -1.74
N THR A 87 5.72 20.33 -1.12
CA THR A 87 4.58 20.72 -0.30
C THR A 87 3.42 21.18 -1.17
N GLN A 88 2.19 20.98 -0.67
CA GLN A 88 1.00 21.38 -1.42
C GLN A 88 1.01 22.86 -1.85
N PRO A 89 1.41 23.84 -1.01
CA PRO A 89 1.49 25.24 -1.42
C PRO A 89 2.53 25.54 -2.52
N ARG A 90 3.61 24.74 -2.61
CA ARG A 90 4.64 24.90 -3.65
C ARG A 90 4.23 24.27 -4.98
N VAL A 91 3.47 23.18 -4.92
CA VAL A 91 3.04 22.44 -6.10
C VAL A 91 1.79 23.09 -6.71
N PHE A 92 0.77 23.39 -5.91
CA PHE A 92 -0.53 23.90 -6.38
C PHE A 92 -0.57 25.43 -6.48
N THR A 93 0.26 25.99 -7.35
CA THR A 93 0.25 27.42 -7.71
C THR A 93 -0.43 27.62 -9.06
N ALA A 94 -1.00 28.81 -9.31
CA ALA A 94 -1.60 29.15 -10.60
C ALA A 94 -0.62 28.96 -11.77
N THR A 95 0.66 29.30 -11.56
CA THR A 95 1.72 29.10 -12.56
C THR A 95 1.96 27.63 -12.87
N ASN A 96 2.02 26.76 -11.86
CA ASN A 96 2.22 25.32 -12.08
C ASN A 96 1.00 24.66 -12.70
N LEU A 97 -0.22 25.06 -12.31
CA LEU A 97 -1.46 24.62 -12.93
C LEU A 97 -1.49 25.01 -14.41
N GLY A 98 -1.13 26.25 -14.74
CA GLY A 98 -1.02 26.71 -16.12
C GLY A 98 -0.02 25.89 -16.94
N LYS A 99 1.18 25.63 -16.40
CA LYS A 99 2.20 24.78 -17.05
C LYS A 99 1.70 23.36 -17.27
N TYR A 100 0.97 22.80 -16.31
CA TYR A 100 0.44 21.45 -16.40
C TYR A 100 -0.63 21.35 -17.50
N PHE A 101 -1.66 22.20 -17.48
CA PHE A 101 -2.75 22.13 -18.44
C PHE A 101 -2.35 22.57 -19.86
N ALA A 102 -1.46 23.55 -19.99
CA ALA A 102 -1.08 24.06 -21.31
C ALA A 102 0.06 23.25 -21.96
N GLN A 103 0.95 22.64 -21.18
CA GLN A 103 2.19 22.04 -21.69
C GLN A 103 2.44 20.62 -21.21
N GLY A 104 1.64 20.09 -20.28
CA GLY A 104 1.92 18.81 -19.62
C GLY A 104 3.23 18.84 -18.84
N LYS A 105 3.61 19.99 -18.27
CA LYS A 105 4.90 20.20 -17.57
C LYS A 105 4.71 20.73 -16.16
N GLY A 106 5.76 20.60 -15.35
CA GLY A 106 5.84 21.17 -14.01
C GLY A 106 5.65 20.12 -12.91
N PRO A 107 5.72 20.52 -11.63
CA PRO A 107 5.74 19.58 -10.50
C PRO A 107 4.47 18.73 -10.36
N LEU A 108 3.36 19.14 -10.97
CA LEU A 108 2.12 18.36 -11.01
C LEU A 108 2.21 17.10 -11.89
N THR A 109 3.28 16.94 -12.68
CA THR A 109 3.55 15.69 -13.40
C THR A 109 4.24 14.64 -12.52
N SER A 110 4.67 15.00 -11.30
CA SER A 110 5.29 14.06 -10.36
C SER A 110 4.28 13.02 -9.88
N LEU A 111 4.73 11.77 -9.77
CA LEU A 111 3.93 10.60 -9.39
C LEU A 111 3.84 10.47 -7.86
N GLY A 112 3.20 11.45 -7.21
CA GLY A 112 3.08 11.44 -5.75
C GLY A 112 4.41 11.65 -5.03
N ALA A 113 5.30 12.44 -5.62
CA ALA A 113 6.64 12.75 -5.11
C ALA A 113 7.64 11.59 -5.07
N VAL A 114 7.31 10.41 -5.62
CA VAL A 114 8.29 9.33 -5.80
C VAL A 114 9.23 9.72 -6.95
N GLU A 115 10.43 10.18 -6.61
CA GLU A 115 11.40 10.74 -7.59
C GLU A 115 12.50 9.73 -7.96
N GLY A 116 12.65 8.66 -7.19
CA GLY A 116 13.68 7.66 -7.45
C GLY A 116 13.39 6.34 -6.75
N LEU A 117 13.94 5.27 -7.32
CA LEU A 117 13.82 3.91 -6.82
C LEU A 117 15.22 3.31 -6.67
N ALA A 118 15.41 2.50 -5.63
CA ALA A 118 16.59 1.66 -5.49
C ALA A 118 16.18 0.24 -5.11
N PHE A 119 16.76 -0.75 -5.76
CA PHE A 119 16.55 -2.15 -5.45
C PHE A 119 17.77 -2.69 -4.72
N VAL A 120 17.57 -3.18 -3.50
CA VAL A 120 18.67 -3.62 -2.63
C VAL A 120 18.42 -5.01 -2.07
N ARG A 121 19.51 -5.70 -1.78
CA ARG A 121 19.50 -7.00 -1.11
C ARG A 121 19.88 -6.83 0.33
N THR A 122 18.99 -7.26 1.23
CA THR A 122 19.37 -7.45 2.63
C THR A 122 20.15 -8.75 2.78
N LYS A 123 20.77 -8.93 3.94
CA LYS A 123 21.43 -10.20 4.31
C LYS A 123 20.45 -11.37 4.48
N PHE A 124 19.15 -11.11 4.49
CA PHE A 124 18.09 -12.14 4.58
C PHE A 124 17.60 -12.57 3.19
N ALA A 125 17.99 -11.85 2.13
CA ALA A 125 17.70 -12.23 0.76
C ALA A 125 18.36 -13.57 0.42
N ASN A 126 17.66 -14.41 -0.34
CA ASN A 126 18.27 -15.61 -0.89
C ASN A 126 19.26 -15.24 -2.00
N ILE A 127 20.55 -15.38 -1.74
CA ILE A 127 21.62 -15.00 -2.67
C ILE A 127 21.70 -15.87 -3.93
N THR A 128 21.07 -17.05 -3.94
CA THR A 128 21.01 -17.90 -5.13
C THR A 128 19.98 -17.42 -6.15
N LEU A 129 19.08 -16.51 -5.76
CA LEU A 129 18.09 -15.89 -6.64
C LEU A 129 18.70 -14.64 -7.26
N ASP A 130 18.10 -14.09 -8.32
CA ASP A 130 18.59 -12.93 -9.10
C ASP A 130 17.81 -11.63 -8.82
N PHE A 131 16.88 -11.66 -7.85
CA PHE A 131 16.06 -10.50 -7.47
C PHE A 131 16.40 -9.91 -6.08
N PRO A 132 16.04 -8.62 -5.83
CA PRO A 132 16.15 -7.94 -4.52
C PRO A 132 15.00 -8.33 -3.58
N ASP A 133 15.15 -8.12 -2.27
CA ASP A 133 14.07 -8.29 -1.29
C ASP A 133 13.51 -6.95 -0.77
N ILE A 134 14.19 -5.84 -1.05
CA ILE A 134 13.77 -4.48 -0.69
C ILE A 134 13.83 -3.55 -1.89
N GLU A 135 12.79 -2.74 -2.06
CA GLU A 135 12.76 -1.55 -2.92
C GLU A 135 12.69 -0.30 -2.04
N ILE A 136 13.56 0.68 -2.25
CA ILE A 136 13.54 1.95 -1.52
C ILE A 136 12.92 3.01 -2.42
N HIS A 137 11.82 3.60 -1.97
CA HIS A 137 11.20 4.75 -2.62
C HIS A 137 11.82 6.04 -2.07
N LEU A 138 12.49 6.81 -2.93
CA LEU A 138 12.86 8.19 -2.64
C LEU A 138 11.65 9.09 -2.89
N VAL A 139 11.06 9.55 -1.80
CA VAL A 139 9.92 10.46 -1.85
C VAL A 139 10.37 11.87 -1.50
N SER A 140 10.21 12.84 -2.40
CA SER A 140 10.50 14.26 -2.14
C SER A 140 9.40 14.94 -1.30
N ALA A 141 8.76 14.18 -0.42
CA ALA A 141 7.74 14.60 0.51
C ALA A 141 7.69 13.61 1.69
N SER A 142 7.02 14.02 2.75
CA SER A 142 6.63 13.15 3.87
C SER A 142 5.15 13.41 4.19
N ILE A 143 4.57 12.62 5.09
CA ILE A 143 3.11 12.64 5.36
C ILE A 143 2.60 14.05 5.73
N GLN A 144 3.44 14.90 6.31
CA GLN A 144 3.07 16.26 6.68
C GLN A 144 3.03 17.31 5.56
N ALA A 145 3.46 16.96 4.33
CA ALA A 145 3.67 17.90 3.23
C ALA A 145 2.40 18.64 2.74
N ASP A 146 1.22 18.13 3.05
CA ASP A 146 -0.07 18.75 2.72
C ASP A 146 -0.77 19.43 3.91
N GLY A 147 -0.10 19.50 5.07
CA GLY A 147 -0.66 20.06 6.29
C GLY A 147 -1.79 19.25 6.92
N GLY A 148 -1.97 17.98 6.52
CA GLY A 148 -2.94 17.05 7.13
C GLY A 148 -4.30 17.03 6.46
N ARG A 149 -4.38 17.47 5.20
CA ARG A 149 -5.63 17.58 4.43
C ARG A 149 -6.09 16.23 3.91
N SER A 150 -5.25 15.56 3.13
CA SER A 150 -5.57 14.32 2.42
C SER A 150 -4.64 13.18 2.85
N MET A 151 -3.34 13.45 3.01
CA MET A 151 -2.34 12.44 3.38
C MET A 151 -2.64 11.79 4.74
N LYS A 152 -3.17 12.55 5.70
CA LYS A 152 -3.63 12.02 6.99
C LYS A 152 -4.70 10.93 6.81
N GLN A 153 -5.71 11.19 5.98
CA GLN A 153 -6.82 10.27 5.75
C GLN A 153 -6.40 9.07 4.92
N TYR A 154 -5.61 9.27 3.86
CA TYR A 154 -5.14 8.20 2.99
C TYR A 154 -4.23 7.19 3.72
N ASN A 155 -3.47 7.66 4.71
CA ASN A 155 -2.63 6.79 5.54
C ASN A 155 -3.37 6.27 6.79
N GLY A 156 -4.68 6.51 6.94
CA GLY A 156 -5.48 6.01 8.06
C GLY A 156 -5.03 6.53 9.43
N LEU A 157 -4.39 7.70 9.49
CA LEU A 157 -3.84 8.25 10.73
C LEU A 157 -4.94 8.83 11.62
N THR A 158 -4.90 8.53 12.92
CA THR A 158 -5.76 9.20 13.90
C THR A 158 -5.32 10.65 14.08
N GLU A 159 -6.25 11.50 14.51
CA GLU A 159 -5.97 12.91 14.80
C GLU A 159 -4.88 13.07 15.88
N GLU A 160 -4.89 12.19 16.89
CA GLU A 160 -3.88 12.18 17.95
C GLU A 160 -2.50 11.86 17.40
N LEU A 161 -2.39 10.78 16.61
CA LEU A 161 -1.12 10.38 16.00
C LEU A 161 -0.58 11.46 15.08
N TRP A 162 -1.46 12.06 14.26
CA TRP A 162 -1.11 13.18 13.39
C TRP A 162 -0.50 14.37 14.14
N LYS A 163 -1.19 14.83 15.19
CA LYS A 163 -0.76 15.98 15.99
C LYS A 163 0.57 15.75 16.71
N LYS A 164 0.79 14.54 17.23
CA LYS A 164 2.02 14.21 17.97
C LYS A 164 3.21 13.97 17.05
N VAL A 165 3.01 13.27 15.93
CA VAL A 165 4.12 12.76 15.10
C VAL A 165 4.45 13.67 13.92
N TYR A 166 3.45 14.20 13.23
CA TYR A 166 3.64 14.83 11.91
C TYR A 166 3.42 16.35 11.92
N TYR A 167 2.45 16.84 12.69
CA TYR A 167 2.14 18.28 12.77
C TYR A 167 3.35 19.17 13.13
N PRO A 168 4.25 18.79 14.08
CA PRO A 168 5.43 19.60 14.40
C PRO A 168 6.38 19.83 13.21
N TYR A 169 6.32 18.97 12.19
CA TYR A 169 7.17 19.03 11.01
C TYR A 169 6.52 19.69 9.80
N VAL A 170 5.26 20.18 9.90
CA VAL A 170 4.60 20.93 8.81
C VAL A 170 5.44 22.11 8.29
N PRO A 171 6.12 22.91 9.14
CA PRO A 171 6.95 24.02 8.65
C PRO A 171 8.35 23.55 8.18
N VAL A 172 8.66 22.27 8.28
CA VAL A 172 10.00 21.72 8.04
C VAL A 172 10.06 21.02 6.69
N ASP A 173 11.07 21.35 5.89
CA ASP A 173 11.37 20.61 4.68
C ASP A 173 11.85 19.19 5.03
N THR A 174 11.27 18.20 4.34
CA THR A 174 11.55 16.78 4.48
C THR A 174 11.62 16.02 3.16
N PHE A 175 12.19 14.82 3.22
CA PHE A 175 12.06 13.76 2.23
C PHE A 175 11.92 12.41 2.96
N SER A 176 11.50 11.37 2.25
CA SER A 176 11.37 10.02 2.80
C SER A 176 12.17 9.01 1.98
N LEU A 177 12.66 7.97 2.66
CA LEU A 177 13.27 6.81 2.04
C LEU A 177 12.53 5.58 2.55
N ASP A 178 11.48 5.18 1.85
CA ASP A 178 10.57 4.14 2.34
C ASP A 178 11.01 2.76 1.84
N PRO A 179 11.52 1.86 2.72
CA PRO A 179 11.94 0.52 2.33
C PRO A 179 10.72 -0.41 2.27
N VAL A 180 10.35 -0.77 1.05
CA VAL A 180 9.25 -1.66 0.70
C VAL A 180 9.75 -3.10 0.63
N LEU A 181 9.11 -4.00 1.38
CA LEU A 181 9.33 -5.44 1.35
C LEU A 181 8.66 -6.07 0.12
N LEU A 182 9.47 -6.57 -0.80
CA LEU A 182 9.03 -7.09 -2.10
C LEU A 182 8.56 -8.54 -2.05
N HIS A 183 9.10 -9.33 -1.12
CA HIS A 183 8.85 -10.76 -1.06
C HIS A 183 8.44 -11.18 0.35
N PRO A 184 7.32 -10.63 0.88
CA PRO A 184 6.83 -11.01 2.19
C PRO A 184 6.51 -12.51 2.21
N LYS A 185 6.81 -13.18 3.32
CA LYS A 185 6.42 -14.56 3.62
C LYS A 185 5.06 -14.63 4.29
N SER A 186 4.61 -13.55 4.92
CA SER A 186 3.24 -13.41 5.43
C SER A 186 2.21 -13.63 4.31
N ARG A 187 1.10 -14.29 4.64
CA ARG A 187 -0.01 -14.55 3.70
C ARG A 187 -1.32 -14.15 4.33
N GLY A 188 -2.09 -13.30 3.68
CA GLY A 188 -3.43 -12.93 4.09
C GLY A 188 -4.52 -13.72 3.42
N TYR A 189 -5.75 -13.24 3.59
CA TYR A 189 -6.94 -13.74 2.91
C TYR A 189 -7.96 -12.63 2.62
N ILE A 190 -8.84 -12.92 1.67
CA ILE A 190 -10.09 -12.22 1.35
C ILE A 190 -11.24 -13.17 1.66
N ARG A 191 -12.24 -12.69 2.41
CA ARG A 191 -13.46 -13.46 2.74
C ARG A 191 -14.70 -12.63 2.48
N LEU A 192 -15.78 -13.29 2.08
CA LEU A 192 -17.09 -12.65 2.10
C LEU A 192 -17.47 -12.29 3.54
N ARG A 193 -17.97 -11.06 3.74
CA ARG A 193 -18.58 -10.64 5.00
C ARG A 193 -20.03 -11.12 5.10
N THR A 194 -20.75 -11.06 3.99
CA THR A 194 -22.15 -11.47 3.83
C THR A 194 -22.33 -12.05 2.41
N ALA A 195 -23.52 -12.59 2.11
CA ALA A 195 -23.90 -12.98 0.76
C ALA A 195 -24.35 -11.80 -0.14
N ASN A 196 -24.34 -10.56 0.38
CA ASN A 196 -24.73 -9.38 -0.39
C ASN A 196 -23.54 -8.92 -1.26
N PRO A 197 -23.68 -8.83 -2.60
CA PRO A 197 -22.61 -8.40 -3.49
C PRO A 197 -22.13 -6.96 -3.25
N TYR A 198 -22.94 -6.13 -2.59
CA TYR A 198 -22.62 -4.74 -2.27
C TYR A 198 -21.83 -4.56 -0.98
N ASP A 199 -21.76 -5.59 -0.15
CA ASP A 199 -20.96 -5.55 1.07
C ASP A 199 -19.49 -5.73 0.72
N HIS A 200 -18.63 -4.85 1.26
CA HIS A 200 -17.20 -5.02 1.12
C HIS A 200 -16.73 -6.31 1.79
N PRO A 201 -15.80 -7.05 1.17
CA PRO A 201 -15.27 -8.27 1.75
C PRO A 201 -14.38 -7.93 2.96
N ILE A 202 -14.17 -8.93 3.81
CA ILE A 202 -13.13 -8.88 4.84
C ILE A 202 -11.79 -9.03 4.14
N ILE A 203 -10.91 -8.04 4.33
CA ILE A 203 -9.54 -8.03 3.81
C ILE A 203 -8.61 -8.15 5.00
N ASN A 204 -7.93 -9.29 5.13
CA ASN A 204 -6.94 -9.48 6.19
C ASN A 204 -5.60 -9.88 5.58
N PRO A 205 -4.68 -8.92 5.36
CA PRO A 205 -3.39 -9.21 4.76
C PRO A 205 -2.44 -9.98 5.69
N ARG A 206 -2.72 -10.00 7.00
CA ARG A 206 -1.85 -10.62 8.03
C ARG A 206 -0.39 -10.17 7.90
N TYR A 207 -0.18 -8.87 7.67
CA TYR A 207 1.16 -8.29 7.54
C TYR A 207 2.04 -8.63 8.74
N LEU A 208 3.32 -8.88 8.48
CA LEU A 208 4.35 -9.11 9.50
C LEU A 208 4.07 -10.28 10.45
N THR A 209 3.21 -11.22 10.05
CA THR A 209 2.94 -12.44 10.84
C THR A 209 4.07 -13.46 10.72
N HIS A 210 4.86 -13.40 9.63
CA HIS A 210 6.09 -14.17 9.51
C HIS A 210 7.29 -13.38 10.06
N PRO A 211 8.09 -13.93 10.99
CA PRO A 211 9.18 -13.18 11.65
C PRO A 211 10.24 -12.66 10.67
N ASP A 212 10.56 -13.41 9.62
CA ASP A 212 11.54 -12.98 8.60
C ASP A 212 11.16 -11.68 7.91
N ASP A 213 9.86 -11.36 7.78
CA ASP A 213 9.41 -10.13 7.15
C ASP A 213 9.87 -8.92 7.97
N ILE A 214 9.75 -9.02 9.30
CA ILE A 214 10.22 -7.99 10.24
C ILE A 214 11.74 -7.86 10.14
N LEU A 215 12.47 -8.98 10.08
CA LEU A 215 13.93 -8.98 10.01
C LEU A 215 14.46 -8.30 8.74
N ALA A 216 13.90 -8.66 7.58
CA ALA A 216 14.24 -8.04 6.29
C ALA A 216 13.88 -6.55 6.27
N MET A 217 12.69 -6.20 6.75
CA MET A 217 12.22 -4.81 6.79
C MET A 217 13.09 -3.93 7.70
N VAL A 218 13.48 -4.42 8.88
CA VAL A 218 14.41 -3.71 9.80
C VAL A 218 15.77 -3.50 9.14
N GLU A 219 16.27 -4.46 8.36
CA GLU A 219 17.52 -4.28 7.62
C GLU A 219 17.37 -3.24 6.49
N GLY A 220 16.24 -3.26 5.78
CA GLY A 220 15.87 -2.22 4.81
C GLY A 220 15.84 -0.82 5.42
N MET A 221 15.26 -0.67 6.63
CA MET A 221 15.27 0.60 7.38
C MET A 221 16.69 1.08 7.68
N LYS A 222 17.59 0.18 8.10
CA LYS A 222 19.00 0.56 8.36
C LYS A 222 19.70 1.05 7.09
N ILE A 223 19.45 0.41 5.95
CA ILE A 223 19.98 0.85 4.66
C ILE A 223 19.44 2.25 4.33
N ALA A 224 18.13 2.47 4.44
CA ALA A 224 17.51 3.78 4.22
C ALA A 224 18.09 4.87 5.14
N ILE A 225 18.30 4.57 6.44
CA ILE A 225 18.96 5.48 7.39
C ILE A 225 20.38 5.81 6.95
N ALA A 226 21.18 4.80 6.57
CA ALA A 226 22.54 5.00 6.11
C ALA A 226 22.61 5.90 4.86
N VAL A 227 21.69 5.69 3.91
CA VAL A 227 21.57 6.52 2.70
C VAL A 227 21.18 7.96 3.06
N GLY A 228 20.11 8.15 3.84
CA GLY A 228 19.62 9.47 4.23
C GLY A 228 20.60 10.27 5.09
N LEU A 229 21.58 9.62 5.73
CA LEU A 229 22.65 10.24 6.52
C LEU A 229 24.02 10.26 5.82
N SER A 230 24.09 9.86 4.55
CA SER A 230 25.32 9.88 3.75
C SER A 230 25.79 11.30 3.41
N ALA A 231 27.04 11.44 2.94
CA ALA A 231 27.64 12.74 2.68
C ALA A 231 26.82 13.64 1.73
N PRO A 232 26.28 13.16 0.59
CA PRO A 232 25.45 13.99 -0.29
C PRO A 232 24.19 14.53 0.39
N TYR A 233 23.51 13.73 1.21
CA TYR A 233 22.30 14.15 1.93
C TYR A 233 22.62 15.12 3.08
N LYS A 234 23.79 14.96 3.73
CA LYS A 234 24.25 15.89 4.76
C LYS A 234 24.49 17.32 4.24
N VAL A 235 24.79 17.50 2.95
CA VAL A 235 24.87 18.84 2.33
C VAL A 235 23.55 19.60 2.43
N MET A 236 22.42 18.87 2.44
CA MET A 236 21.08 19.42 2.63
C MET A 236 20.67 19.50 4.11
N GLY A 237 21.60 19.28 5.05
CA GLY A 237 21.29 19.25 6.48
C GLY A 237 20.42 18.08 6.91
N SER A 238 20.42 16.97 6.16
CA SER A 238 19.59 15.80 6.44
C SER A 238 19.74 15.27 7.88
N ARG A 239 18.62 15.09 8.56
CA ARG A 239 18.50 14.47 9.88
C ARG A 239 17.26 13.59 9.92
N LEU A 240 17.43 12.35 10.36
CA LEU A 240 16.31 11.45 10.61
C LEU A 240 15.37 12.08 11.65
N ILE A 241 14.06 12.03 11.40
CA ILE A 241 13.04 12.38 12.37
C ILE A 241 12.94 11.26 13.41
N GLN A 242 13.14 11.60 14.68
CA GLN A 242 13.24 10.64 15.78
C GLN A 242 12.05 10.72 16.75
N THR A 243 10.91 11.23 16.30
CA THR A 243 9.70 11.31 17.13
C THR A 243 9.28 9.92 17.56
N ILE A 244 9.09 9.74 18.87
CA ILE A 244 8.58 8.51 19.44
C ILE A 244 7.10 8.42 19.10
N TYR A 245 6.70 7.31 18.46
CA TYR A 245 5.30 7.05 18.15
C TYR A 245 4.53 6.73 19.45
N PRO A 246 3.27 7.18 19.59
CA PRO A 246 2.42 6.82 20.71
C PRO A 246 2.33 5.30 20.90
N GLY A 247 2.55 4.82 22.12
CA GLY A 247 2.62 3.39 22.46
C GLY A 247 4.04 2.80 22.42
N CYS A 248 5.03 3.56 21.91
CA CYS A 248 6.42 3.13 21.86
C CYS A 248 7.31 3.79 22.93
N GLU A 249 6.75 4.50 23.90
CA GLU A 249 7.49 5.31 24.89
C GLU A 249 8.40 4.49 25.80
N SER A 250 8.09 3.21 26.01
CA SER A 250 8.90 2.28 26.81
C SER A 250 10.12 1.73 26.06
N TYR A 251 10.19 1.89 24.73
CA TYR A 251 11.28 1.37 23.92
C TYR A 251 12.32 2.47 23.65
N SER A 252 13.60 2.13 23.82
CA SER A 252 14.68 3.01 23.39
C SER A 252 14.66 3.15 21.87
N PHE A 253 14.90 4.36 21.35
CA PHE A 253 15.07 4.58 19.93
C PHE A 253 16.21 3.70 19.39
N PHE A 254 15.93 2.89 18.35
CA PHE A 254 16.81 1.82 17.86
C PHE A 254 17.19 0.72 18.87
N GLY A 255 16.31 0.48 19.85
CA GLY A 255 16.45 -0.60 20.81
C GLY A 255 16.57 -1.97 20.15
N LYS A 256 17.35 -2.85 20.78
CA LYS A 256 17.49 -4.26 20.37
C LYS A 256 16.57 -5.20 21.17
N LYS A 257 15.65 -4.64 21.96
CA LYS A 257 14.79 -5.35 22.90
C LYS A 257 13.34 -5.14 22.54
#